data_AF-A0A946EQK1-F1
#
_entry.id   AF-A0A946EQK1-F1
#
_cell.length_a   1.000
_cell.length_b   1.000
_cell.length_c   1.000
_cell.angle_alpha   90.00
_cell.angle_beta   90.00
_cell.angle_gamma   90.00
#
_symmetry.space_group_name_H-M   'P 1'
#
loop_
_entity.id
_entity.type
_entity.pdbx_description
1 polymer ?
#
loop_
_entity_poly.entity_id
_entity_poly.type
_entity_poly.pdbx_seq_one_letter_code
_entity_poly.pdbx_strand_id
1 'polypeptide(L)' 'MTPAPTRAQLVWLRRGLEQPGGKLPLFTHDGQTISTNTVRACLDKGWAEPWFTNPLKPDWLVCKLTTSGREAASTD' A
#
# COMPACT_ATOMS: atom_id res chain seq x y z
N MET A 1 -4.38 -17.26 -9.64
CA MET A 1 -4.27 -16.05 -10.48
C MET A 1 -4.40 -14.85 -9.57
N THR A 2 -3.37 -14.03 -9.41
CA THR A 2 -3.45 -12.83 -8.58
C THR A 2 -4.38 -11.83 -9.28
N PRO A 3 -5.45 -11.33 -8.64
CA PRO A 3 -6.39 -10.41 -9.29
C PRO A 3 -5.66 -9.14 -9.74
N ALA A 4 -6.07 -8.53 -10.86
CA ALA A 4 -5.45 -7.29 -11.30
C ALA A 4 -5.81 -6.12 -10.34
N PRO A 5 -4.85 -5.25 -9.98
CA PRO A 5 -5.13 -4.08 -9.16
C PRO A 5 -5.97 -3.06 -9.95
N THR A 6 -6.88 -2.38 -9.25
CA THR A 6 -7.51 -1.16 -9.77
C THR A 6 -6.46 -0.06 -9.91
N ARG A 7 -6.73 0.98 -10.71
CA ARG A 7 -5.82 2.12 -10.89
C ARG A 7 -5.40 2.77 -9.56
N ALA A 8 -6.33 2.96 -8.62
CA ALA A 8 -6.02 3.56 -7.32
C ALA A 8 -5.10 2.66 -6.46
N GLN A 9 -5.32 1.34 -6.48
CA GLN A 9 -4.46 0.37 -5.80
C GLN A 9 -3.07 0.35 -6.43
N LEU A 10 -3.01 0.28 -7.77
CA LEU A 10 -1.75 0.25 -8.52
C LEU A 10 -0.90 1.50 -8.28
N VAL A 11 -1.50 2.69 -8.36
CA VAL A 11 -0.81 3.96 -8.07
C VAL A 11 -0.26 3.96 -6.64
N TRP A 12 -1.02 3.49 -5.66
CA TRP A 12 -0.55 3.44 -4.27
C TRP A 12 0.58 2.42 -4.08
N LEU A 13 0.45 1.21 -4.63
CA LEU A 13 1.45 0.15 -4.53
C LEU A 13 2.78 0.54 -5.22
N ARG A 14 2.71 1.15 -6.41
CA ARG A 14 3.91 1.62 -7.14
C ARG A 14 4.77 2.59 -6.33
N ARG A 15 4.17 3.38 -5.44
CA ARG A 15 4.92 4.30 -4.57
C ARG A 15 5.81 3.59 -3.56
N GLY A 16 5.56 2.31 -3.27
CA GLY A 16 6.44 1.52 -2.42
C GLY A 16 7.67 0.95 -3.16
N LEU A 17 7.69 0.92 -4.50
CA LEU A 17 8.77 0.28 -5.26
C LEU A 17 10.12 0.96 -5.07
N GLU A 18 10.12 2.29 -4.94
CA GLU A 18 11.35 3.11 -4.80
C GLU A 18 11.72 3.38 -3.33
N GLN A 19 10.91 2.90 -2.37
CA GLN A 19 11.12 3.18 -0.96
C GLN A 19 11.90 2.04 -0.29
N PRO A 20 12.94 2.35 0.51
CA PRO A 20 13.61 1.34 1.34
C PRO A 20 12.59 0.54 2.17
N GLY A 21 12.67 -0.78 2.11
CA GLY A 21 11.73 -1.68 2.81
C GLY A 21 10.30 -1.69 2.25
N GLY A 22 10.02 -0.99 1.15
CA GLY A 22 8.73 -1.01 0.48
C GLY A 22 7.66 -0.12 1.13
N LYS A 23 8.05 0.95 1.85
CA LYS A 23 7.11 1.79 2.61
C LYS A 23 5.99 2.33 1.74
N LEU A 24 4.75 2.19 2.21
CA LEU A 24 3.58 2.78 1.57
C LEU A 24 3.20 4.09 2.27
N PRO A 25 2.91 5.16 1.49
CA PRO A 25 2.60 6.47 2.06
C PRO A 25 1.16 6.53 2.57
N LEU A 26 0.93 7.37 3.59
CA LEU A 26 -0.41 7.68 4.12
C LEU A 26 -1.15 8.75 3.31
N PHE A 27 -0.41 9.54 2.53
CA PHE A 27 -0.93 10.66 1.75
C PHE A 27 -0.52 10.57 0.29
N THR A 28 -1.32 11.13 -0.63
CA THR A 28 -1.00 11.34 -2.04
C THR A 28 0.10 12.39 -2.19
N HIS A 29 0.57 12.64 -3.42
CA HIS A 29 1.52 13.73 -3.69
C HIS A 29 0.94 15.11 -3.35
N ASP A 30 -0.38 15.28 -3.50
CA ASP A 30 -1.07 16.55 -3.20
C ASP A 30 -1.51 16.67 -1.73
N GLY A 31 -1.02 15.78 -0.86
CA GLY A 31 -1.30 15.81 0.59
C GLY A 31 -2.66 15.26 1.02
N GLN A 32 -3.46 14.71 0.10
CA GLN A 32 -4.73 14.05 0.44
C GLN A 32 -4.48 12.69 1.09
N THR A 33 -5.30 12.28 2.05
CA THR A 33 -5.17 10.95 2.66
C THR A 33 -5.49 9.84 1.65
N ILE A 34 -4.70 8.76 1.66
CA ILE A 34 -5.02 7.56 0.89
C ILE A 34 -6.30 6.93 1.43
N SER A 35 -7.20 6.55 0.54
CA SER A 35 -8.47 5.91 0.93
C SER A 35 -8.24 4.67 1.79
N THR A 36 -8.90 4.62 2.95
CA THR A 36 -8.87 3.46 3.84
C THR A 36 -9.38 2.19 3.17
N ASN A 37 -10.31 2.33 2.21
CA ASN A 37 -10.79 1.20 1.40
C ASN A 37 -9.71 0.67 0.46
N THR A 38 -8.88 1.54 -0.12
CA THR A 38 -7.72 1.12 -0.92
C THR A 38 -6.72 0.35 -0.06
N VAL A 39 -6.40 0.88 1.12
CA VAL A 39 -5.46 0.24 2.06
C VAL A 39 -5.97 -1.15 2.46
N ARG A 40 -7.21 -1.25 2.96
CA ARG A 40 -7.82 -2.52 3.37
C ARG A 40 -7.88 -3.53 2.22
N ALA A 41 -8.35 -3.10 1.05
CA ALA A 41 -8.45 -3.99 -0.10
C ALA A 41 -7.09 -4.52 -0.61
N CYS A 42 -5.98 -3.82 -0.35
CA CYS A 42 -4.64 -4.31 -0.63
C CYS A 42 -4.10 -5.22 0.47
N LEU A 43 -4.42 -4.94 1.74
CA LEU A 43 -4.13 -5.83 2.86
C LEU A 43 -4.82 -7.19 2.68
N ASP A 44 -6.12 -7.18 2.33
CA ASP A 44 -6.92 -8.39 2.14
C ASP A 44 -6.41 -9.28 1.00
N LYS A 45 -5.78 -8.66 -0.02
CA LYS A 45 -5.15 -9.37 -1.14
C LYS A 45 -3.70 -9.77 -0.86
N GLY A 46 -3.18 -9.41 0.30
CA GLY A 46 -1.79 -9.67 0.70
C GLY A 46 -0.77 -8.85 -0.08
N TRP A 47 -1.15 -7.77 -0.76
CA TRP A 47 -0.22 -6.88 -1.49
C TRP A 47 0.50 -5.89 -0.57
N ALA A 48 -0.11 -5.60 0.56
CA ALA A 48 0.46 -4.80 1.61
C ALA A 48 0.40 -5.56 2.93
N GLU A 49 1.30 -5.24 3.84
CA GLU A 49 1.24 -5.69 5.23
C GLU A 49 1.51 -4.52 6.17
N PRO A 50 0.96 -4.53 7.40
CA PRO A 50 1.31 -3.53 8.41
C PRO A 50 2.82 -3.56 8.67
N TRP A 51 3.45 -2.39 8.69
CA TRP A 51 4.86 -2.27 9.03
C TRP A 51 5.02 -2.19 10.54
N PHE A 52 4.40 -1.20 11.17
CA PHE A 52 4.47 -1.00 12.62
C PHE A 52 3.17 -0.36 13.13
N THR A 53 2.80 -0.72 14.35
CA THR A 53 1.73 -0.04 15.08
C THR A 53 2.30 1.22 15.71
N ASN A 54 1.69 2.37 15.45
CA ASN A 54 2.01 3.60 16.17
C ASN A 54 1.14 3.68 17.43
N PRO A 55 1.69 3.58 18.66
CA PRO A 55 0.90 3.64 19.90
C PRO A 55 0.17 4.98 20.08
N LEU A 56 0.68 6.06 19.48
CA LEU A 56 0.08 7.40 19.55
C LEU A 56 -1.07 7.60 18.55
N LYS A 57 -1.11 6.78 17.50
CA LYS A 57 -2.10 6.82 16.41
C LYS A 57 -2.41 5.38 15.97
N PRO A 58 -3.14 4.61 16.77
CA PRO A 58 -3.40 3.20 16.48
C PRO A 58 -4.17 2.99 15.17
N ASP A 59 -4.93 3.99 14.75
CA ASP A 59 -5.69 3.96 13.49
C ASP A 59 -4.81 4.23 12.26
N TRP A 60 -3.55 4.65 12.43
CA TRP A 60 -2.62 4.88 11.33
C TRP A 60 -2.00 3.55 10.89
N LEU A 61 -2.60 2.95 9.87
CA LEU A 61 -2.06 1.78 9.19
C LEU A 61 -0.90 2.20 8.29
N VAL A 62 0.30 2.27 8.87
CA VAL A 62 1.53 2.37 8.07
C VAL A 62 1.82 0.99 7.50
N CYS A 63 1.76 0.87 6.19
CA CYS A 63 1.98 -0.41 5.49
C CYS A 63 3.30 -0.41 4.72
N LYS A 64 3.71 -1.60 4.30
CA LYS A 64 4.77 -1.83 3.31
C LYS A 64 4.35 -2.88 2.29
N LEU A 65 5.04 -2.89 1.15
CA LEU A 65 4.86 -3.90 0.12
C LEU A 65 5.34 -5.28 0.58
N THR A 66 4.49 -6.27 0.35
CA THR A 66 4.88 -7.70 0.35
C THR A 66 5.57 -8.04 -0.98
N THR A 67 6.01 -9.29 -1.13
CA THR A 67 6.52 -9.80 -2.42
C THR A 67 5.44 -9.77 -3.51
N SER A 68 4.23 -10.27 -3.22
CA SER A 68 3.11 -10.23 -4.17
C SER A 68 2.65 -8.79 -4.46
N GLY A 69 2.82 -7.88 -3.50
CA GLY A 69 2.60 -6.45 -3.72
C GLY A 69 3.55 -5.82 -4.72
N ARG A 70 4.84 -6.20 -4.68
CA ARG A 70 5.82 -5.78 -5.67
C ARG A 70 5.48 -6.31 -7.07
N GLU A 71 5.08 -7.57 -7.17
CA GLU A 71 4.64 -8.16 -8.44
C GLU A 71 3.41 -7.43 -9.00
N ALA A 72 2.40 -7.19 -8.16
CA ALA A 72 1.20 -6.46 -8.55
C ALA A 72 1.49 -5.01 -8.97
N ALA A 73 2.48 -4.36 -8.34
CA ALA A 73 2.87 -2.98 -8.67
C ALA A 73 3.61 -2.86 -10.02
N SER A 74 4.30 -3.91 -10.42
CA SER A 74 5.10 -3.98 -11.66
C SER A 74 4.30 -4.47 -12.87
N THR A 75 3.00 -4.72 -12.73
CA THR A 75 2.12 -5.02 -13.87
C THR A 75 1.86 -3.73 -14.66
N ASP A 76 1.86 -3.80 -15.99
CA ASP A 76 1.64 -2.65 -16.90
C ASP A 76 0.26 -2.01 -16.77
#